data_AF-A0A831UJE1-F1
#
_entry.id   AF-A0A831UJE1-F1
#
_cell.length_a   1.000
_cell.length_b   1.000
_cell.length_c   1.000
_cell.angle_alpha   90.00
_cell.angle_beta   90.00
_cell.angle_gamma   90.00
#
_symmetry.space_group_name_H-M   'P 1'
#
loop_
_entity.id
_entity.type
_entity.pdbx_description
1 polymer ?
#
loop_
_entity_poly.entity_id
_entity_poly.type
_entity_poly.pdbx_seq_one_letter_code
_entity_poly.pdbx_strand_id
1 'polypeptide(L)'
;SWLLSYLREERGLSQKEVAQRLGVSRGRVSQLETSAGLSMSLESLARYAQALGLSLRLEFADERGEVLARFSLAADEPVAETTNPSWENAGFGPEPAFGKASWASWAA
;
A
#
# COMPACT_ATOMS: atom_id res chain seq x y z
N SER A 1 -11.34 -2.62 -7.08
CA SER A 1 -11.08 -4.01 -6.70
C SER A 1 -11.81 -4.28 -5.41
N TRP A 2 -12.91 -5.02 -5.47
CA TRP A 2 -13.75 -5.32 -4.29
C TRP A 2 -12.98 -6.01 -3.15
N LEU A 3 -11.81 -6.58 -3.45
CA LEU A 3 -10.95 -7.25 -2.47
C LEU A 3 -10.51 -6.31 -1.35
N LEU A 4 -10.00 -5.11 -1.67
CA LEU A 4 -9.46 -4.21 -0.64
C LEU A 4 -10.57 -3.63 0.25
N SER A 5 -11.70 -3.26 -0.34
CA SER A 5 -12.86 -2.79 0.43
C SER A 5 -13.39 -3.89 1.36
N TYR A 6 -13.49 -5.12 0.85
CA TYR A 6 -13.90 -6.28 1.64
C TYR A 6 -12.95 -6.53 2.82
N LEU A 7 -11.65 -6.61 2.57
CA LEU A 7 -10.66 -6.83 3.64
C LEU A 7 -10.65 -5.71 4.69
N ARG A 8 -10.86 -4.46 4.27
CA ARG A 8 -11.00 -3.32 5.19
C ARG A 8 -12.23 -3.47 6.08
N GLU A 9 -13.36 -3.88 5.51
CA GLU A 9 -14.62 -4.07 6.23
C GLU A 9 -14.56 -5.24 7.21
N GLU A 10 -13.92 -6.34 6.84
CA GLU A 10 -13.61 -7.47 7.74
C GLU A 10 -12.74 -7.05 8.94
N ARG A 11 -11.96 -5.97 8.80
CA ARG A 11 -11.17 -5.37 9.87
C ARG A 11 -11.92 -4.32 10.68
N GLY A 12 -13.18 -4.04 10.35
CA GLY A 12 -14.01 -3.05 11.02
C GLY A 12 -13.54 -1.61 10.82
N LEU A 13 -12.77 -1.33 9.75
CA LEU A 13 -12.18 -0.02 9.50
C LEU A 13 -12.98 0.77 8.45
N SER A 14 -13.10 2.07 8.64
CA SER A 14 -13.56 3.01 7.63
C SER A 14 -12.44 3.39 6.65
N GLN A 15 -12.81 3.88 5.47
CA GLN A 15 -11.84 4.44 4.52
C GLN A 15 -11.02 5.60 5.12
N LYS A 16 -11.60 6.36 6.05
CA LYS A 16 -10.92 7.47 6.72
C LYS A 16 -9.81 6.97 7.65
N GLU A 17 -10.07 5.90 8.39
CA GLU A 17 -9.06 5.32 9.29
C GLU A 17 -7.91 4.70 8.51
N VAL A 18 -8.20 3.99 7.42
CA VAL A 18 -7.15 3.46 6.53
C VAL A 18 -6.34 4.59 5.89
N ALA A 19 -7.01 5.66 5.44
CA ALA A 19 -6.34 6.83 4.88
C ALA A 19 -5.36 7.46 5.89
N GLN A 20 -5.78 7.58 7.15
CA GLN A 20 -4.93 8.09 8.24
C GLN A 20 -3.72 7.19 8.49
N ARG A 21 -3.88 5.86 8.48
CA ARG A 21 -2.77 4.91 8.65
C ARG A 21 -1.78 4.94 7.49
N LEU A 22 -2.28 5.20 6.28
CA LEU A 22 -1.46 5.29 5.07
C LEU A 22 -0.83 6.68 4.84
N GLY A 23 -1.26 7.70 5.59
CA GLY A 23 -0.84 9.08 5.34
C GLY A 23 -1.36 9.66 4.02
N VAL A 24 -2.52 9.20 3.53
CA VAL A 24 -3.10 9.60 2.24
C VAL A 24 -4.49 10.22 2.40
N SER A 25 -5.07 10.72 1.32
CA SER A 25 -6.46 11.21 1.32
C SER A 25 -7.48 10.06 1.31
N ARG A 26 -8.68 10.28 1.86
CA ARG A 26 -9.81 9.33 1.72
C ARG A 26 -10.15 9.05 0.25
N GLY A 27 -10.05 10.06 -0.61
CA GLY A 27 -10.26 9.91 -2.05
C GLY A 27 -9.27 8.93 -2.67
N ARG A 28 -8.00 8.97 -2.26
CA ARG A 28 -6.98 8.01 -2.68
C ARG A 28 -7.30 6.58 -2.25
N VAL A 29 -7.78 6.39 -1.03
CA VAL A 29 -8.26 5.07 -0.55
C VAL A 29 -9.43 4.57 -1.40
N SER A 30 -10.40 5.44 -1.72
CA SER A 30 -11.51 5.08 -2.61
C SER A 30 -11.01 4.65 -4.00
N GLN A 31 -10.04 5.37 -4.59
CA GLN A 31 -9.42 4.99 -5.86
C GLN A 31 -8.69 3.65 -5.80
N LEU A 32 -7.97 3.36 -4.70
CA LEU A 32 -7.33 2.05 -4.48
C LEU A 32 -8.38 0.92 -4.36
N GLU A 33 -9.50 1.16 -3.67
CA GLU A 33 -10.58 0.18 -3.53
C GLU A 33 -11.39 -0.01 -4.82
N THR A 34 -11.38 0.96 -5.74
CA THR A 34 -12.16 0.89 -6.99
C THR A 34 -11.33 0.48 -8.21
N SER A 35 -10.00 0.50 -8.14
CA SER A 35 -9.11 0.15 -9.27
C SER A 35 -9.34 -1.27 -9.77
N ALA A 36 -9.42 -1.47 -11.08
CA ALA A 36 -9.67 -2.79 -11.66
C ALA A 36 -8.42 -3.69 -11.61
N GLY A 37 -8.58 -4.93 -11.14
CA GLY A 37 -7.49 -5.91 -11.09
C GLY A 37 -6.30 -5.46 -10.24
N LEU A 38 -5.08 -5.70 -10.75
CA LEU A 38 -3.80 -5.34 -10.16
C LEU A 38 -3.19 -4.07 -10.78
N SER A 39 -4.03 -3.09 -11.17
CA SER A 39 -3.55 -1.85 -11.80
C SER A 39 -2.81 -0.89 -10.85
N MET A 40 -2.75 -1.21 -9.56
CA MET A 40 -1.95 -0.48 -8.57
C MET A 40 -0.55 -1.08 -8.43
N SER A 41 0.41 -0.30 -7.94
CA SER A 41 1.73 -0.83 -7.64
C SER A 41 1.68 -1.88 -6.52
N LEU A 42 2.61 -2.84 -6.55
CA LEU A 42 2.80 -3.81 -5.46
C LEU A 42 3.09 -3.11 -4.13
N GLU A 43 3.80 -1.97 -4.18
CA GLU A 43 4.04 -1.12 -3.01
C GLU A 43 2.72 -0.59 -2.41
N SER A 44 1.81 -0.08 -3.25
CA SER A 44 0.50 0.41 -2.78
C SER A 44 -0.31 -0.71 -2.13
N LEU A 45 -0.29 -1.90 -2.74
CA LEU A 45 -0.97 -3.09 -2.22
C LEU A 45 -0.38 -3.52 -0.87
N ALA A 46 0.95 -3.55 -0.77
CA ALA A 46 1.69 -3.87 0.44
C ALA A 46 1.37 -2.89 1.58
N ARG A 47 1.50 -1.58 1.35
CA ARG A 47 1.19 -0.56 2.36
C ARG A 47 -0.28 -0.63 2.80
N TYR A 48 -1.20 -0.88 1.87
CA TYR A 48 -2.61 -1.07 2.20
C TYR A 48 -2.83 -2.30 3.10
N ALA A 49 -2.21 -3.44 2.78
CA ALA A 49 -2.26 -4.64 3.63
C ALA A 49 -1.71 -4.34 5.04
N GLN A 50 -0.59 -3.62 5.14
CA GLN A 50 -0.01 -3.24 6.44
C GLN A 50 -0.91 -2.28 7.23
N ALA A 51 -1.57 -1.32 6.56
CA ALA A 51 -2.56 -0.46 7.21
C ALA A 51 -3.73 -1.26 7.81
N LEU A 52 -4.02 -2.45 7.27
CA LEU A 52 -5.00 -3.39 7.80
C LEU A 52 -4.41 -4.37 8.85
N GLY A 53 -3.10 -4.35 9.09
CA GLY A 53 -2.40 -5.32 9.94
C GLY A 53 -2.31 -6.71 9.30
N LEU A 54 -2.21 -6.78 7.97
CA LEU A 54 -2.12 -7.99 7.17
C LEU A 54 -0.72 -8.15 6.56
N SER A 55 -0.29 -9.40 6.41
CA SER A 55 0.85 -9.76 5.57
C SER A 55 0.41 -9.94 4.12
N LEU A 56 1.26 -9.55 3.16
CA LEU A 56 1.03 -9.78 1.74
C LEU A 56 1.83 -11.00 1.28
N ARG A 57 1.16 -11.93 0.59
CA ARG A 57 1.80 -13.09 -0.06
C ARG A 57 1.50 -13.07 -1.54
N LEU A 58 2.54 -13.19 -2.35
CA LEU A 58 2.45 -13.33 -3.80
C LEU A 58 3.01 -14.69 -4.19
N GLU A 59 2.28 -15.41 -5.02
CA GLU A 59 2.65 -16.75 -5.48
C GLU A 59 2.63 -16.77 -7.01
N PHE A 60 3.66 -17.38 -7.59
CA PHE A 60 3.71 -17.72 -9.01
C PHE A 60 3.45 -19.22 -9.10
N ALA A 61 2.36 -19.60 -9.77
CA ALA A 61 1.98 -20.99 -9.98
C ALA A 61 1.94 -21.32 -11.47
N ASP A 62 2.21 -22.58 -11.80
CA ASP A 62 2.03 -23.09 -13.16
C ASP A 62 0.55 -23.36 -13.50
N GLU A 63 0.29 -23.82 -14.72
CA GLU A 63 -1.06 -24.20 -15.19
C GLU A 63 -1.71 -25.36 -14.40
N ARG A 64 -0.93 -26.11 -13.61
CA ARG A 64 -1.38 -27.20 -12.75
C ARG A 64 -1.63 -26.74 -11.31
N GLY A 65 -1.30 -25.49 -11.00
CA GLY A 65 -1.42 -24.90 -9.67
C GLY A 65 -0.21 -25.13 -8.76
N GLU A 66 0.89 -25.68 -9.28
CA GLU A 66 2.12 -25.88 -8.50
C GLU A 66 2.81 -24.54 -8.27
N VAL A 67 3.03 -24.18 -7.00
CA VAL A 67 3.69 -22.92 -6.63
C VAL A 67 5.19 -23.03 -6.90
N LEU A 68 5.65 -22.32 -7.91
CA LEU A 68 7.06 -22.28 -8.34
C LEU A 68 7.89 -21.25 -7.56
N ALA A 69 7.25 -20.16 -7.13
CA ALA A 69 7.90 -19.13 -6.33
C ALA A 69 6.90 -18.43 -5.41
N ARG A 70 7.40 -17.99 -4.25
CA ARG A 70 6.62 -17.21 -3.28
C ARG A 70 7.43 -16.00 -2.81
N PHE A 71 6.76 -14.86 -2.79
CA PHE A 71 7.22 -13.67 -2.08
C PHE A 71 6.28 -13.42 -0.90
N SER A 72 6.82 -12.99 0.23
CA SER A 72 6.04 -12.66 1.42
C SER A 72 6.61 -11.41 2.06
N LEU A 73 5.70 -10.54 2.46
CA LEU A 73 6.00 -9.30 3.19
C LEU A 73 5.18 -9.33 4.47
N ALA A 74 5.86 -9.25 5.61
CA ALA A 74 5.18 -9.27 6.91
C ALA A 74 4.40 -7.98 7.17
N ALA A 75 3.48 -8.03 8.15
CA ALA A 75 2.63 -6.88 8.47
C ALA A 75 3.42 -5.70 9.08
N ASP A 76 4.55 -6.01 9.71
CA ASP A 76 5.46 -5.11 10.40
C ASP A 76 6.79 -4.90 9.65
N GLU A 77 7.00 -5.60 8.52
CA GLU A 77 8.21 -5.45 7.72
C GLU A 77 8.19 -4.12 6.96
N PRO A 78 9.23 -3.27 7.06
CA PRO A 78 9.24 -1.99 6.37
C PRO A 78 9.24 -2.20 4.86
N VAL A 79 8.20 -1.69 4.19
CA VAL A 79 8.21 -1.56 2.72
C VAL A 79 9.21 -0.45 2.40
N ALA A 80 10.33 -0.79 1.76
CA ALA A 80 11.38 0.15 1.42
C ALA A 80 10.78 1.39 0.74
N GLU A 81 10.94 2.55 1.38
CA GLU A 81 10.37 3.80 0.95
C GLU A 81 11.21 4.32 -0.22
N THR A 82 10.73 4.12 -1.45
CA THR A 82 11.33 4.84 -2.59
C THR A 82 11.13 6.32 -2.31
N THR A 83 12.23 7.08 -2.22
CA THR A 83 12.31 8.47 -1.74
C THR A 83 11.62 9.52 -2.62
N ASN A 84 10.55 9.14 -3.31
CA ASN A 84 9.56 10.04 -3.87
C ASN A 84 8.24 9.26 -4.07
N PRO A 85 7.19 9.46 -3.25
CA PRO A 85 5.97 8.67 -3.33
C PRO A 85 5.33 8.85 -4.72
N SER A 86 5.49 7.86 -5.59
CA SER A 86 4.96 7.90 -6.96
C SER A 86 3.43 8.03 -7.00
N TRP A 87 2.73 7.81 -5.88
CA TRP A 87 1.28 7.98 -5.76
C TRP A 87 0.82 9.43 -5.46
N GLU A 88 1.72 10.36 -5.10
CA GLU A 88 1.41 11.80 -4.99
C GLU A 88 1.35 12.48 -6.37
N ASN A 89 2.05 11.93 -7.36
CA ASN A 89 2.15 12.51 -8.70
C ASN A 89 1.02 12.08 -9.66
N ALA A 90 0.04 11.29 -9.19
CA ALA A 90 -1.14 10.91 -9.95
C ALA A 90 -2.28 11.94 -9.75
N GLY A 91 -2.05 13.19 -10.18
CA GLY A 91 -3.08 14.21 -10.39
C GLY A 91 -3.63 14.93 -9.16
N PHE A 92 -3.32 16.24 -9.09
CA PHE A 92 -3.96 17.35 -8.33
C PHE A 92 -3.28 17.78 -6.99
N GLY A 93 -2.75 19.01 -6.95
CA GLY A 93 -2.06 19.64 -5.78
C GLY A 93 -3.02 20.30 -4.75
N PRO A 94 -2.56 21.23 -3.86
CA PRO A 94 -1.19 21.70 -3.57
C PRO A 94 -0.59 21.09 -2.27
N GLU A 95 0.73 21.29 -2.10
CA GLU A 95 1.59 20.75 -1.04
C GLU A 95 1.15 21.10 0.41
N PRO A 96 1.31 20.18 1.39
CA PRO A 96 1.43 20.58 2.78
C PRO A 96 2.89 20.90 3.11
N ALA A 97 3.12 22.09 3.68
CA ALA A 97 4.37 22.43 4.35
C ALA A 97 4.57 21.51 5.55
N PHE A 98 5.51 20.57 5.49
CA PHE A 98 6.02 19.90 6.68
C PHE A 98 7.54 19.99 6.76
N GLY A 99 7.99 20.49 7.92
CA GLY A 99 9.34 20.96 8.18
C GLY A 99 10.41 19.89 7.99
N LYS A 100 11.58 20.38 7.56
CA LYS A 100 12.82 19.63 7.36
C LYS A 100 13.20 18.88 8.64
N ALA A 101 13.03 17.56 8.67
CA ALA A 101 13.73 16.68 9.58
C ALA A 101 14.84 15.96 8.80
N SER A 102 16.07 16.25 9.20
CA SER A 102 17.32 15.71 8.70
C SER A 102 17.36 14.17 8.74
N TRP A 103 17.55 13.53 7.59
CA TRP A 103 17.76 12.08 7.47
C TRP A 103 19.17 11.72 6.99
N ALA A 104 20.12 12.66 7.00
CA ALA A 104 21.50 12.41 6.60
C ALA A 104 22.26 11.57 7.64
N SER A 105 22.14 10.25 7.52
CA SER A 105 22.97 9.17 8.08
C SER A 105 22.25 7.90 7.60
N TRP A 106 22.66 7.19 6.55
CA TRP A 106 23.72 6.18 6.61
C TRP A 106 24.27 5.86 5.22
N ALA A 107 25.56 6.10 5.04
CA ALA A 107 26.42 5.40 4.10
C ALA A 107 27.71 5.09 4.86
N ALA A 108 27.79 3.86 5.39
CA ALA A 108 29.01 3.21 5.86
C ALA A 108 28.79 1.69 5.78
#